data_AF-X1BP13-F1
#
_entry.id   AF-X1BP13-F1
#
_cell.length_a   1.000
_cell.length_b   1.000
_cell.length_c   1.000
_cell.angle_alpha   90.00
_cell.angle_beta   90.00
_cell.angle_gamma   90.00
#
_symmetry.space_group_name_H-M   'P 1'
#
loop_
_entity.id
_entity.type
_entity.pdbx_description
1 polymer ?
#
loop_
_entity_poly.entity_id
_entity_poly.type
_entity_poly.pdbx_seq_one_letter_code
_entity_poly.pdbx_strand_id
1 'polypeptide(L)'
;MSSVDSKLYLYAVQEAQAAVDLDENGHYRQALNKYQRAAEILIQFVKFNKNPIMIRKCHEQIEQYLDRATVLKAHLSGPRVKRGRPSSKPGEPKEGETKEEEGLYSAEEQEIIDSISGTILTESPNVK
;
A
#
# COMPACT_ATOMS: atom_id res chain seq x y z
N MET A 1 -16.17 -16.78 -23.71
CA MET A 1 -15.14 -16.43 -22.72
C MET A 1 -14.07 -17.50 -22.77
N SER A 2 -12.80 -17.13 -22.87
CA SER A 2 -11.70 -18.11 -22.85
C SER A 2 -11.53 -18.67 -21.44
N SER A 3 -10.89 -19.84 -21.31
CA SER A 3 -10.57 -20.43 -20.00
C SER A 3 -9.69 -19.48 -19.15
N VAL A 4 -8.84 -18.69 -19.80
CA VAL A 4 -7.96 -17.72 -19.15
C VAL A 4 -8.76 -16.51 -18.64
N ASP A 5 -9.71 -16.01 -19.43
CA ASP A 5 -10.59 -14.90 -19.01
C ASP A 5 -11.35 -15.28 -17.74
N SER A 6 -11.87 -16.51 -17.70
CA SER A 6 -12.59 -17.01 -16.52
C SER A 6 -11.69 -17.08 -15.28
N LYS A 7 -10.42 -17.47 -15.44
CA LYS A 7 -9.46 -17.53 -14.31
C LYS A 7 -9.09 -16.14 -13.82
N LEU A 8 -8.86 -15.19 -14.72
CA LEU A 8 -8.57 -13.79 -14.38
C LEU A 8 -9.72 -13.17 -13.58
N TYR A 9 -10.96 -13.38 -14.02
CA TYR A 9 -12.11 -12.86 -13.30
C TYR A 9 -12.26 -13.47 -11.91
N LEU A 10 -12.16 -14.80 -11.79
CA LEU A 10 -12.23 -15.48 -10.49
C LEU A 10 -11.14 -14.99 -9.54
N TYR A 11 -9.93 -14.80 -10.04
CA TYR A 11 -8.83 -14.30 -9.23
C TYR A 11 -9.06 -12.86 -8.77
N ALA A 12 -9.60 -11.99 -9.62
CA ALA A 12 -9.99 -10.64 -9.21
C ALA A 12 -11.06 -10.65 -8.11
N VAL A 13 -12.04 -11.55 -8.19
CA VAL A 13 -13.08 -11.72 -7.17
C VAL A 13 -12.47 -12.18 -5.85
N GLN A 14 -11.54 -13.13 -5.87
CA GLN A 14 -10.85 -13.60 -4.67
C GLN A 14 -10.03 -12.50 -3.99
N GLU A 15 -9.29 -11.71 -4.77
CA GLU A 15 -8.53 -10.57 -4.25
C GLU A 15 -9.45 -9.48 -3.66
N ALA A 16 -10.58 -9.20 -4.31
CA ALA A 16 -11.57 -8.25 -3.81
C ALA A 16 -12.22 -8.73 -2.50
N GLN A 17 -12.55 -10.02 -2.39
CA GLN A 17 -13.12 -10.58 -1.18
C GLN A 17 -12.12 -10.52 -0.01
N ALA A 18 -10.86 -10.92 -0.24
CA ALA A 18 -9.81 -10.76 0.75
C ALA A 18 -9.58 -9.29 1.14
N ALA A 19 -9.74 -8.35 0.21
CA ALA A 19 -9.67 -6.92 0.51
C ALA A 19 -10.76 -6.48 1.48
N VAL A 20 -12.01 -6.92 1.27
CA VAL A 20 -13.16 -6.63 2.14
C VAL A 20 -12.93 -7.21 3.53
N ASP A 21 -12.51 -8.48 3.63
CA ASP A 21 -12.24 -9.13 4.92
C ASP A 21 -11.16 -8.35 5.70
N LEU A 22 -10.09 -7.92 5.04
CA LEU A 22 -9.03 -7.13 5.67
C LEU A 22 -9.50 -5.73 6.06
N ASP A 23 -10.36 -5.11 5.27
CA ASP A 23 -10.92 -3.79 5.55
C ASP A 23 -11.85 -3.83 6.78
N GLU A 24 -12.73 -4.82 6.85
CA GLU A 24 -13.62 -5.06 7.99
C GLU A 24 -12.83 -5.36 9.28
N ASN A 25 -11.69 -6.04 9.16
CA ASN A 25 -10.78 -6.32 10.27
C ASN A 25 -9.85 -5.14 10.63
N GLY A 26 -9.94 -4.01 9.94
CA GLY A 26 -9.11 -2.81 10.20
C GLY A 26 -7.68 -2.90 9.68
N HIS A 27 -7.33 -3.93 8.91
CA HIS A 27 -6.04 -4.09 8.25
C HIS A 27 -5.94 -3.24 6.97
N TYR A 28 -6.16 -1.92 7.12
CA TYR A 28 -6.35 -0.98 6.01
C TYR A 28 -5.21 -0.93 4.99
N ARG A 29 -3.96 -1.10 5.43
CA ARG A 29 -2.80 -1.09 4.52
C ARG A 29 -2.78 -2.33 3.62
N GLN A 30 -3.14 -3.49 4.16
CA GLN A 30 -3.24 -4.73 3.40
C GLN A 30 -4.48 -4.69 2.49
N ALA A 31 -5.62 -4.22 3.01
CA ALA A 31 -6.85 -4.02 2.24
C ALA A 31 -6.61 -3.09 1.03
N LEU A 32 -5.89 -1.99 1.22
CA LEU A 32 -5.53 -1.06 0.14
C LEU A 32 -4.81 -1.76 -1.02
N ASN A 33 -3.77 -2.54 -0.71
CA ASN A 33 -3.02 -3.29 -1.70
C ASN A 33 -3.90 -4.30 -2.45
N LYS A 34 -4.80 -4.98 -1.72
CA LYS A 34 -5.72 -5.98 -2.27
C LYS A 34 -6.77 -5.36 -3.19
N TYR A 35 -7.37 -4.21 -2.82
CA TYR A 35 -8.28 -3.48 -3.69
C TYR A 35 -7.60 -3.01 -4.99
N GLN A 36 -6.35 -2.49 -4.90
CA GLN A 36 -5.58 -2.11 -6.09
C GLN A 36 -5.30 -3.32 -6.99
N ARG A 37 -4.88 -4.44 -6.41
CA ARG A 37 -4.61 -5.69 -7.13
C ARG A 37 -5.86 -6.20 -7.85
N ALA A 38 -7.01 -6.20 -7.18
CA ALA A 38 -8.29 -6.60 -7.78
C ALA A 38 -8.66 -5.71 -8.97
N ALA A 39 -8.52 -4.39 -8.83
CA ALA A 39 -8.76 -3.44 -9.91
C ALA A 39 -7.83 -3.67 -11.12
N GLU A 40 -6.53 -3.87 -10.90
CA GLU A 40 -5.56 -4.17 -11.95
C GLU A 40 -5.93 -5.43 -12.75
N ILE A 41 -6.33 -6.50 -12.06
CA ILE A 41 -6.73 -7.77 -12.70
C ILE A 41 -8.01 -7.55 -13.52
N LEU A 42 -9.00 -6.81 -13.00
CA LEU A 42 -10.22 -6.50 -13.75
C LEU A 42 -9.93 -5.65 -15.00
N ILE A 43 -8.99 -4.70 -14.92
CA ILE A 43 -8.56 -3.92 -16.08
C ILE A 43 -7.95 -4.84 -17.15
N GLN A 44 -7.11 -5.79 -16.76
CA GLN A 44 -6.56 -6.79 -17.69
C GLN A 44 -7.65 -7.67 -18.29
N PHE A 45 -8.60 -8.13 -17.48
CA PHE A 45 -9.72 -8.92 -17.94
C PHE A 45 -10.57 -8.17 -18.97
N VAL A 46 -10.89 -6.89 -18.73
CA VAL A 46 -11.68 -6.07 -19.65
C VAL A 46 -11.00 -5.88 -21.00
N LYS A 47 -9.66 -5.76 -21.05
CA LYS A 47 -8.90 -5.61 -22.31
C LYS A 47 -9.11 -6.75 -23.29
N PHE A 48 -9.34 -7.97 -22.80
CA PHE A 48 -9.47 -9.17 -23.62
C PHE A 48 -10.89 -9.72 -23.67
N ASN A 49 -11.81 -9.18 -22.86
CA ASN A 49 -13.20 -9.57 -22.87
C ASN A 49 -13.97 -8.91 -24.04
N LYS A 50 -14.87 -9.66 -24.68
CA LYS A 50 -15.70 -9.18 -25.79
C LYS A 50 -17.17 -8.92 -25.40
N ASN A 51 -17.58 -9.33 -24.20
CA ASN A 51 -18.95 -9.19 -23.74
C ASN A 51 -19.17 -7.76 -23.17
N PRO A 52 -19.97 -6.91 -23.84
CA PRO A 52 -20.15 -5.52 -23.43
C PRO A 52 -20.83 -5.36 -22.06
N ILE A 53 -21.71 -6.30 -21.68
CA ILE A 53 -22.38 -6.29 -20.39
C ILE A 53 -21.35 -6.55 -19.29
N MET A 54 -20.49 -7.54 -19.50
CA MET A 54 -19.44 -7.89 -18.55
C MET A 54 -18.42 -6.77 -18.40
N ILE A 55 -18.04 -6.13 -19.51
CA ILE A 55 -17.12 -4.98 -19.51
C ILE A 55 -17.68 -3.85 -18.66
N ARG A 56 -18.95 -3.46 -18.86
CA ARG A 56 -19.62 -2.42 -18.06
C ARG A 56 -19.62 -2.76 -16.57
N LYS A 57 -20.02 -3.99 -16.23
CA LYS A 57 -20.00 -4.46 -14.84
C LYS A 57 -18.60 -4.40 -14.22
N CYS A 58 -17.58 -4.83 -14.95
CA CYS A 58 -16.20 -4.75 -14.44
C CYS A 58 -15.74 -3.31 -14.25
N HIS A 59 -16.13 -2.37 -15.12
CA HIS A 59 -15.81 -0.95 -14.93
C HIS A 59 -16.43 -0.38 -13.65
N GLU A 60 -17.70 -0.67 -13.38
CA GLU A 60 -18.36 -0.27 -12.13
C GLU A 60 -17.63 -0.84 -10.90
N GLN A 61 -17.21 -2.11 -10.96
CA GLN A 61 -16.45 -2.73 -9.88
C GLN A 61 -15.05 -2.10 -9.71
N ILE A 62 -14.36 -1.79 -10.81
CA ILE A 62 -13.05 -1.12 -10.77
C ILE A 62 -13.19 0.24 -10.08
N GLU A 63 -14.19 1.03 -10.45
CA GLU A 63 -14.45 2.34 -9.85
C GLU A 63 -14.68 2.22 -8.34
N GLN A 64 -15.54 1.29 -7.90
CA GLN A 64 -15.80 1.03 -6.48
C GLN A 64 -14.54 0.65 -5.70
N TYR A 65 -13.69 -0.23 -6.27
CA TYR A 65 -12.45 -0.65 -5.60
C TYR A 65 -11.44 0.48 -5.51
N LEU A 66 -11.32 1.30 -6.56
CA LEU A 66 -10.44 2.46 -6.57
C LEU A 66 -10.94 3.53 -5.58
N ASP A 67 -12.23 3.82 -5.54
CA ASP A 67 -12.82 4.75 -4.58
C ASP A 67 -12.52 4.31 -3.15
N ARG A 68 -12.77 3.03 -2.82
CA ARG A 68 -12.45 2.52 -1.48
C ARG A 68 -10.96 2.62 -1.17
N ALA A 69 -10.10 2.27 -2.12
CA ALA A 69 -8.65 2.43 -2.00
C ALA A 69 -8.22 3.89 -1.75
N THR A 70 -8.85 4.87 -2.41
CA THR A 70 -8.53 6.29 -2.16
C THR A 70 -8.91 6.72 -0.74
N VAL A 71 -10.06 6.26 -0.23
CA VAL A 71 -10.50 6.51 1.15
C VAL A 71 -9.53 5.89 2.15
N LEU A 72 -9.14 4.63 1.94
CA LEU A 72 -8.17 3.94 2.80
C LEU A 72 -6.81 4.64 2.78
N LYS A 73 -6.35 5.09 1.61
CA LYS A 73 -5.10 5.85 1.48
C LYS A 73 -5.15 7.18 2.22
N ALA A 74 -6.27 7.89 2.15
CA ALA A 74 -6.48 9.13 2.91
C ALA A 74 -6.46 8.86 4.42
N HIS A 75 -7.14 7.81 4.87
CA HIS A 75 -7.17 7.39 6.27
C HIS A 75 -5.76 7.06 6.80
N LEU A 76 -4.95 6.32 6.02
CA LEU A 76 -3.57 5.98 6.37
C LEU A 76 -2.62 7.18 6.34
N SER A 77 -2.87 8.17 5.48
CA SER A 77 -2.01 9.37 5.38
C SER A 77 -2.16 10.33 6.57
N GLY A 78 -3.20 10.15 7.39
CA GLY A 78 -3.57 11.02 8.50
C GLY A 78 -3.83 12.47 8.08
N PRO A 79 -4.37 13.33 8.96
CA PRO A 79 -4.14 14.75 8.82
C PRO A 79 -2.62 14.91 8.90
N ARG A 80 -1.97 15.36 7.81
CA ARG A 80 -0.70 16.07 7.96
C ARG A 80 -1.00 17.27 8.85
N VAL A 81 -0.92 17.08 10.16
CA VAL A 81 -0.69 18.18 11.09
C VAL A 81 0.63 18.73 10.57
N LYS A 82 0.55 19.80 9.76
CA LYS A 82 1.64 20.72 9.59
C LYS A 82 1.95 21.12 11.01
N ARG A 83 2.88 20.41 11.67
CA ARG A 83 3.45 20.80 12.95
C ARG A 83 3.91 22.21 12.68
N GLY A 84 3.13 23.18 13.16
CA GLY A 84 3.40 24.58 12.96
C GLY A 84 4.82 24.77 13.44
N ARG A 85 5.71 25.23 12.55
CA ARG A 85 7.03 25.68 12.96
C ARG A 85 6.78 26.72 14.06
N PRO A 86 7.20 26.51 15.32
CA PRO A 86 7.28 27.64 16.21
C PRO A 86 8.37 28.52 15.62
N SER A 87 7.98 29.72 15.19
CA SER A 87 8.94 30.75 14.81
C SER A 87 9.84 31.01 16.02
N SER A 88 11.11 30.67 15.92
CA SER A 88 12.13 31.16 16.84
C SER A 88 13.41 31.40 16.05
N LYS A 89 13.97 32.57 16.33
CA LYS A 89 15.09 33.26 15.67
C LYS A 89 16.42 32.47 15.73
N PRO A 90 17.42 32.88 14.92
CA PRO A 90 18.61 32.07 14.62
C PRO A 90 19.68 32.16 15.71
N GLY A 91 20.28 31.01 16.02
CA GLY A 91 21.50 30.84 16.79
C GLY A 91 22.22 29.57 16.32
N GLU A 92 23.51 29.71 16.04
CA GLU A 92 24.45 28.78 15.40
C GLU A 92 24.74 27.46 16.16
N PRO A 93 25.48 26.51 15.57
CA PRO A 93 25.13 25.10 15.54
C PRO A 93 25.81 24.27 16.64
N LYS A 94 25.22 23.13 16.98
CA LYS A 94 25.95 22.00 17.54
C LYS A 94 25.50 20.68 16.95
N GLU A 95 26.52 19.85 16.77
CA GLU A 95 26.61 18.57 16.12
C GLU A 95 25.63 17.52 16.64
N GLY A 96 25.21 16.65 15.71
CA GLY A 96 25.19 15.20 15.89
C GLY A 96 24.20 14.63 16.89
N GLU A 97 23.08 14.12 16.39
CA GLU A 97 22.55 12.83 16.84
C GLU A 97 21.46 12.35 15.87
N THR A 98 21.71 11.17 15.31
CA THR A 98 20.84 10.40 14.43
C THR A 98 19.56 10.08 15.20
N LYS A 99 18.45 10.76 14.88
CA LYS A 99 17.14 10.40 15.42
C LYS A 99 16.52 9.32 14.56
N GLU A 100 16.57 8.12 15.12
CA GLU A 100 15.74 6.97 14.77
C GLU A 100 14.29 7.43 14.60
N GLU A 101 13.71 7.10 13.44
CA GLU A 101 12.29 7.31 13.15
C GLU A 101 11.46 6.25 13.89
N GLU A 102 11.38 6.36 15.22
CA GLU A 102 10.43 5.56 16.00
C GLU A 102 8.99 5.99 15.68
N GLY A 103 8.22 5.06 15.11
CA GLY A 103 6.76 5.15 15.04
C GLY A 103 6.11 4.95 13.67
N LEU A 104 6.85 4.56 12.63
CA LEU A 104 6.26 4.36 11.28
C LEU A 104 5.94 2.89 10.92
N TYR A 105 6.35 1.93 11.74
CA TYR A 105 6.25 0.51 11.47
C TYR A 105 5.40 -0.19 12.52
N SER A 106 4.55 -1.13 12.09
CA SER A 106 3.83 -2.02 13.02
C SER A 106 4.83 -2.88 13.80
N ALA A 107 4.44 -3.39 14.97
CA ALA A 107 5.30 -4.26 15.79
C ALA A 107 5.88 -5.46 14.99
N GLU A 108 5.09 -6.01 14.07
CA GLU A 108 5.52 -7.08 13.15
C GLU A 108 6.57 -6.59 12.13
N GLU A 109 6.43 -5.37 11.61
CA GLU A 109 7.40 -4.79 10.67
C GLU A 109 8.71 -4.43 11.37
N GLN A 110 8.66 -3.99 12.63
CA GLN A 110 9.85 -3.74 13.46
C GLN A 110 10.64 -5.02 13.73
N GLU A 111 9.97 -6.13 14.05
CA GLU A 111 10.64 -7.42 14.22
C GLU A 111 11.37 -7.87 12.94
N ILE A 112 10.75 -7.67 11.78
CA ILE A 112 11.36 -7.97 10.48
C ILE A 112 12.56 -7.07 10.21
N ILE A 113 12.45 -5.77 10.50
CA ILE A 113 13.55 -4.80 10.33
C ILE A 113 14.73 -5.14 11.24
N ASP A 114 14.47 -5.50 12.49
CA ASP A 114 15.48 -5.89 13.47
C ASP A 114 16.19 -7.18 13.04
N SER A 115 15.44 -8.17 12.54
CA SER A 115 16.02 -9.40 12.00
C SER A 115 16.91 -9.16 10.77
N ILE A 116 16.57 -8.20 9.91
CA ILE A 116 17.34 -7.90 8.70
C ILE A 116 18.57 -7.06 9.04
N SER A 117 18.45 -6.10 9.95
CA SER A 117 19.55 -5.19 10.30
C SER A 117 20.75 -5.94 10.90
N GLY A 118 20.50 -6.97 11.72
CA GLY A 118 21.54 -7.79 12.32
C GLY A 118 22.33 -8.66 11.31
N THR A 119 21.84 -8.81 10.08
CA THR A 119 22.48 -9.65 9.04
C THR A 119 23.40 -8.82 8.12
N ILE A 120 23.26 -7.50 8.09
CA ILE A 120 24.06 -6.63 7.20
C ILE A 120 25.37 -6.28 7.91
N LEU A 121 26.43 -7.04 7.62
CA LEU A 121 27.81 -6.66 7.95
C LEU A 121 28.22 -5.44 7.11
N THR A 122 28.13 -4.24 7.68
CA THR A 122 28.63 -3.01 7.04
C THR A 122 30.13 -2.86 7.31
N GLU A 123 30.96 -3.65 6.65
CA GLU A 123 32.40 -3.43 6.65
C GLU A 123 32.73 -2.39 5.56
N SER A 124 33.08 -1.17 5.96
CA SER A 124 33.48 -0.10 5.04
C SER A 124 34.82 -0.45 4.39
N PRO A 125 34.93 -0.54 3.06
CA PRO A 125 36.21 -0.87 2.42
C PRO A 125 37.18 0.29 2.58
N ASN A 126 38.26 0.06 3.33
CA ASN A 126 39.35 1.02 3.44
C ASN A 126 40.21 0.96 2.16
N VAL A 127 39.99 1.89 1.24
CA VAL A 127 40.77 2.00 0.01
C VAL A 127 42.03 2.82 0.33
N LYS A 128 43.21 2.17 0.29
CA LYS A 128 44.52 2.83 0.35
C LYS A 128 45.09 3.05 -1.05
#